data_AF-A0A935E5W2-F1
#
_entry.id   AF-A0A935E5W2-F1
#
_cell.length_a   1.000
_cell.length_b   1.000
_cell.length_c   1.000
_cell.angle_alpha   90.00
_cell.angle_beta   90.00
_cell.angle_gamma   90.00
#
_symmetry.space_group_name_H-M   'P 1'
#
loop_
_entity.id
_entity.type
_entity.pdbx_description
1 polymer ?
#
loop_
_entity_poly.entity_id
_entity_poly.type
_entity_poly.pdbx_seq_one_letter_code
_entity_poly.pdbx_strand_id
1 'polypeptide(L)'
;MVVKDQILDITPLGMIFKVINGKNDTEGKSLDLEWQLLPKCNMADPLFHIHPEAIETCHILEGEMEFLSKIDGSQPKQGTNSKLTRC
;
A
#
# COMPACT_ATOMS: atom_id res chain seq x y z
N MET A 1 -10.22 -15.29 2.37
CA MET A 1 -10.73 -14.02 1.81
C MET A 1 -10.55 -12.96 2.88
N VAL A 2 -10.06 -11.79 2.53
CA VAL A 2 -9.93 -10.68 3.50
C VAL A 2 -11.31 -10.07 3.71
N VAL A 3 -11.71 -9.85 4.97
CA VAL A 3 -13.04 -9.35 5.33
C VAL A 3 -12.96 -8.03 6.07
N LYS A 4 -14.06 -7.27 6.05
CA LYS A 4 -14.18 -6.00 6.76
C LYS A 4 -13.81 -6.11 8.24
N ASP A 5 -13.13 -5.07 8.75
CA ASP A 5 -12.60 -4.93 10.10
C ASP A 5 -11.52 -5.96 10.48
N GLN A 6 -11.10 -6.82 9.56
CA GLN A 6 -9.97 -7.71 9.78
C GLN A 6 -8.67 -6.89 9.91
N ILE A 7 -7.89 -7.24 10.93
CA ILE A 7 -6.52 -6.75 11.09
C ILE A 7 -5.55 -7.75 10.48
N LEU A 8 -4.73 -7.30 9.54
CA LEU A 8 -3.58 -8.01 9.03
C LEU A 8 -2.34 -7.45 9.73
N ASP A 9 -1.94 -8.14 10.80
CA ASP A 9 -0.75 -7.78 11.56
C ASP A 9 0.49 -8.36 10.88
N ILE A 10 1.28 -7.49 10.26
CA ILE A 10 2.56 -7.81 9.63
C ILE A 10 3.66 -6.99 10.30
N THR A 11 3.55 -6.81 11.62
CA THR A 11 4.53 -6.11 12.46
C THR A 11 5.98 -6.56 12.25
N PRO A 12 6.29 -7.85 11.94
CA PRO A 12 7.66 -8.24 11.59
C PRO A 12 8.27 -7.46 10.40
N LEU A 13 7.42 -6.95 9.49
CA LEU A 13 7.80 -6.08 8.37
C LEU A 13 7.49 -4.59 8.65
N GLY A 14 7.04 -4.25 9.86
CA GLY A 14 6.75 -2.88 10.28
C GLY A 14 5.39 -2.34 9.82
N MET A 15 4.42 -3.20 9.50
CA MET A 15 3.13 -2.77 8.94
C MET A 15 1.95 -3.40 9.66
N ILE A 16 0.89 -2.63 9.85
CA ILE A 16 -0.42 -3.13 10.28
C ILE A 16 -1.46 -2.61 9.30
N PHE A 17 -2.26 -3.51 8.73
CA PHE A 17 -3.38 -3.13 7.86
C PHE A 17 -4.70 -3.41 8.55
N LYS A 18 -5.61 -2.44 8.52
CA LYS A 18 -7.01 -2.64 8.86
C LYS A 18 -7.84 -2.62 7.59
N VAL A 19 -8.66 -3.65 7.41
CA VAL A 19 -9.51 -3.77 6.22
C VAL A 19 -10.76 -2.95 6.44
N ILE A 20 -10.98 -1.95 5.60
CA ILE A 20 -12.15 -1.07 5.68
C ILE A 20 -13.30 -1.64 4.86
N ASN A 21 -13.01 -2.05 3.63
CA ASN A 21 -13.96 -2.72 2.74
C ASN A 21 -13.25 -3.86 2.01
N GLY A 22 -13.80 -5.08 2.13
CA GLY A 22 -13.31 -6.25 1.42
C GLY A 22 -14.11 -6.52 0.14
N LYS A 23 -13.81 -7.65 -0.52
CA LYS A 23 -14.47 -8.06 -1.76
C LYS A 23 -16.00 -8.03 -1.69
N ASN A 24 -16.58 -8.48 -0.57
CA ASN A 24 -18.04 -8.55 -0.43
C ASN A 24 -18.68 -7.17 -0.27
N ASP A 25 -17.95 -6.21 0.30
CA ASP A 25 -18.43 -4.84 0.50
C ASP A 25 -18.35 -4.00 -0.79
N THR A 26 -17.43 -4.36 -1.69
CA THR A 26 -17.13 -3.61 -2.92
C THR A 26 -17.58 -4.32 -4.21
N GLU A 27 -18.28 -5.45 -4.08
CA GLU A 27 -18.62 -6.35 -5.20
C GLU A 27 -17.38 -6.80 -6.01
N GLY A 28 -16.23 -6.87 -5.34
CA GLY A 28 -14.95 -7.23 -5.95
C GLY A 28 -14.28 -6.14 -6.78
N LYS A 29 -14.72 -4.87 -6.66
CA LYS A 29 -14.14 -3.74 -7.40
C LYS A 29 -12.89 -3.16 -6.74
N SER A 30 -12.80 -3.20 -5.41
CA SER A 30 -11.65 -2.69 -4.67
C SER A 30 -11.41 -3.45 -3.36
N LEU A 31 -10.22 -3.26 -2.80
CA LEU A 31 -9.87 -3.58 -1.43
C LEU A 31 -9.42 -2.26 -0.79
N ASP A 32 -10.13 -1.82 0.23
CA ASP A 32 -9.83 -0.56 0.90
C ASP A 32 -9.17 -0.87 2.26
N LEU A 33 -8.00 -0.29 2.51
CA LEU A 33 -7.20 -0.53 3.71
C LEU A 33 -6.83 0.80 4.38
N GLU A 34 -6.90 0.82 5.70
CA GLU A 34 -6.10 1.75 6.51
C GLU A 34 -4.77 1.09 6.83
N TRP A 35 -3.68 1.80 6.58
CA TRP A 35 -2.32 1.28 6.73
C TRP A 35 -1.56 2.10 7.76
N GLN A 36 -1.06 1.42 8.79
CA GLN A 36 -0.13 1.99 9.76
C GLN A 36 1.29 1.49 9.47
N LEU A 37 2.19 2.44 9.22
CA LEU A 37 3.62 2.20 9.11
C LEU A 37 4.28 2.44 10.47
N LEU A 38 4.98 1.43 10.97
CA LEU A 38 5.73 1.54 12.23
C LEU A 38 7.12 2.12 11.95
N PRO A 39 7.79 2.78 12.92
CA PRO A 39 9.10 3.39 12.74
C PRO A 39 10.23 2.45 12.28
N LYS A 40 10.00 1.13 12.27
CA LYS A 40 10.93 0.10 11.77
C LYS A 40 10.58 -0.42 10.38
N CYS A 41 9.62 0.19 9.68
CA CYS A 41 9.31 -0.09 8.28
C CYS A 41 10.42 0.48 7.34
N ASN A 42 11.68 0.23 7.69
CA ASN A 42 12.85 0.46 6.85
C ASN A 42 13.29 -0.91 6.34
N MET A 43 12.43 -1.51 5.52
CA MET A 43 12.75 -2.76 4.84
C MET A 43 14.01 -2.53 4.01
N ALA A 44 15.12 -3.18 4.40
CA ALA A 44 16.40 -3.08 3.69
C ALA A 44 16.27 -3.52 2.22
N ASP A 45 15.28 -4.38 1.94
CA ASP A 45 14.76 -4.68 0.62
C ASP A 45 13.32 -4.13 0.56
N PRO A 46 13.06 -3.00 -0.13
CA PRO A 46 11.71 -2.47 -0.25
C PRO A 46 10.80 -3.58 -0.78
N LEU A 47 9.52 -3.61 -0.37
CA LEU A 47 8.51 -4.55 -0.87
C LEU A 47 8.22 -4.27 -2.35
N PHE A 48 9.19 -4.51 -3.21
CA PHE A 48 9.09 -4.31 -4.63
C PHE A 48 8.17 -5.39 -5.17
N HIS A 49 7.01 -4.96 -5.63
CA HIS A 49 6.03 -5.82 -6.25
C HIS A 49 5.37 -5.08 -7.41
N ILE A 50 4.78 -5.85 -8.31
CA ILE A 50 4.10 -5.33 -9.50
C ILE A 50 2.68 -5.87 -9.46
N HIS A 51 1.71 -4.98 -9.66
CA HIS A 51 0.31 -5.34 -9.83
C HIS A 51 -0.05 -5.30 -11.33
N PRO A 52 -0.01 -6.43 -12.07
CA PRO A 52 -0.22 -6.41 -13.51
C PRO A 52 -1.64 -5.97 -13.91
N GLU A 53 -2.62 -6.16 -13.03
CA GLU A 53 -4.04 -5.95 -13.30
C GLU A 53 -4.73 -5.08 -12.25
N ALA A 54 -3.99 -4.48 -11.32
CA ALA A 54 -4.56 -3.64 -10.27
C ALA A 54 -3.84 -2.29 -10.19
N ILE A 55 -4.57 -1.28 -9.74
CA ILE A 55 -4.04 0.04 -9.46
C ILE A 55 -4.06 0.21 -7.95
N GLU A 56 -2.90 0.53 -7.38
CA GLU A 56 -2.78 0.92 -5.99
C GLU A 56 -2.79 2.45 -5.89
N THR A 57 -3.61 2.97 -4.98
CA THR A 57 -3.69 4.40 -4.68
C THR A 57 -3.51 4.61 -3.18
N CYS A 58 -2.59 5.50 -2.79
CA CYS A 58 -2.32 5.83 -1.40
C CYS A 58 -2.78 7.25 -1.07
N HIS A 59 -3.40 7.43 0.09
CA HIS A 59 -3.70 8.73 0.69
C HIS A 59 -3.09 8.77 2.08
N ILE A 60 -2.12 9.67 2.30
CA ILE A 60 -1.46 9.81 3.61
C ILE A 60 -2.36 10.60 4.55
N LEU A 61 -2.87 9.93 5.60
CA LEU A 61 -3.76 10.54 6.58
C LEU A 61 -2.98 11.29 7.67
N GLU A 62 -1.81 10.78 8.05
CA GLU A 62 -0.92 11.36 9.07
C GLU A 62 0.53 11.00 8.76
N GLY A 63 1.46 11.91 9.08
CA GLY A 63 2.90 11.69 8.92
C GLY A 63 3.38 11.88 7.48
N GLU A 64 4.48 11.21 7.15
CA GLU A 64 5.12 11.27 5.84
C GLU A 64 5.44 9.86 5.36
N MET A 65 5.33 9.62 4.05
CA MET A 65 5.68 8.36 3.42
C MET A 65 6.44 8.63 2.13
N GLU A 66 7.54 7.92 1.94
CA GLU A 66 8.33 7.98 0.72
C GLU A 66 7.96 6.81 -0.20
N PHE A 67 7.74 7.11 -1.48
CA PHE A 67 7.48 6.09 -2.50
C PHE A 67 8.60 6.06 -3.53
N LEU A 68 8.99 4.84 -3.91
CA LEU A 68 9.82 4.57 -5.08
C LEU A 68 8.96 3.82 -6.10
N SER A 69 8.51 4.51 -7.15
CA SER A 69 7.78 3.88 -8.26
C SER A 69 8.64 3.80 -9.51
N LYS A 70 8.54 2.67 -10.21
CA LYS A 70 9.21 2.44 -11.50
C LYS A 70 8.15 2.33 -12.60
N ILE A 71 8.06 3.35 -13.45
CA ILE A 71 7.17 3.32 -14.62
C ILE A 71 7.99 2.87 -15.83
N ASP A 72 7.57 1.81 -16.52
CA ASP A 72 8.04 1.37 -17.84
C ASP A 72 9.57 1.43 -18.05
N GLY A 73 10.33 0.67 -17.26
CA GLY A 73 11.78 0.51 -17.48
C GLY A 73 12.64 1.74 -17.14
N SER A 74 12.04 2.86 -16.73
CA SER A 74 12.77 4.05 -16.29
C SER A 74 13.38 3.89 -14.88
N GLN A 75 14.28 4.78 -14.47
CA GLN A 75 14.82 4.79 -13.10
C GLN A 75 13.70 5.08 -12.09
N PRO A 76 13.70 4.46 -10.89
CA PRO A 76 12.74 4.78 -9.84
C PRO A 76 12.73 6.27 -9.56
N LYS A 77 11.55 6.88 -9.45
CA LYS A 77 11.41 8.30 -9.09
C LYS A 77 11.00 8.40 -7.63
N GLN A 78 11.71 9.25 -6.88
CA GLN A 78 11.36 9.62 -5.51
C GLN A 78 10.21 10.62 -5.55
N GLY A 79 9.10 10.32 -4.87
CA GLY A 79 7.96 11.21 -4.72
C GLY A 79 7.64 11.45 -3.25
N THR A 80 7.49 12.71 -2.86
CA THR A 80 7.17 13.11 -1.46
C THR A 80 5.72 13.57 -1.26
N ASN A 81 4.88 13.57 -2.31
CA ASN A 81 3.43 13.85 -2.21
C ASN A 81 2.72 13.54 -3.54
N SER A 82 2.94 12.34 -4.07
CA SER A 82 2.41 11.96 -5.38
C SER A 82 1.21 11.06 -5.18
N LYS A 83 0.04 11.48 -5.69
CA LYS A 83 -1.08 10.59 -5.97
C LYS A 83 -0.54 9.50 -6.90
N LEU A 84 -0.13 8.37 -6.34
CA LEU A 84 0.48 7.28 -7.10
C LEU A 84 -0.59 6.80 -8.08
N THR A 85 -0.34 7.02 -9.37
CA THR A 85 -1.27 6.66 -10.43
C THR A 85 -0.52 5.67 -11.29
N ARG A 86 -0.84 4.38 -11.10
CA ARG A 86 -0.22 3.17 -11.70
C ARG A 86 1.20 2.84 -11.24
N CYS A 87 1.30 1.69 -10.57
CA CYS A 87 2.48 0.82 -10.62
C CYS A 87 2.52 0.07 -11.96
#